data_AF-A0A9D6Y1P5-F1
#
_entry.id   AF-A0A9D6Y1P5-F1
#
_cell.length_a   1.000
_cell.length_b   1.000
_cell.length_c   1.000
_cell.angle_alpha   90.00
_cell.angle_beta   90.00
_cell.angle_gamma   90.00
#
_symmetry.space_group_name_H-M   'P 1'
#
loop_
_entity.id
_entity.type
_entity.pdbx_description
1 polymer ?
#
loop_
_entity_poly.entity_id
_entity_poly.type
_entity_poly.pdbx_seq_one_letter_code
_entity_poly.pdbx_strand_id
1 'polypeptide(L)'
;MSVAKRSHAYPTVRVEAAALCDSPATRLPPAMRVGDALRLARRRNLRLLVSESGCILRDDLARAAALGLQDLDAVTLARALPVVDARADEGIVRRAFADGAPFVAVRDRRGIVGAAAAPTARRAATPVVALGARFARAVPTPVRELLGRIAELAAVLGARVFVVGGFVRDVWLETAATRRDLDVVVEGDGLLVARQLADVLGGTLTEHARFRTASVEAPGAGRIDVATARSERYEAPGALPRVSPAGIAQDLERRDFTINAMAIELASGEFGLLDPYGGRADLARRRLRVLHPLSFVEDPTRILRGARYAARLGLAPDATTRRAQTLALALTPYPALSGQRLVAELERTVAEERVEAVLLRLGGSGALRLLDRRYRFTAATRRRIVELPAALAWTRSHGLRVAPIELATVVLLADQTPDVVGAALDRLALASGPRARIHVALEAAHTLPGALLDASRASERARLLRERALVDLAWLWLEVAAPGARPSAVREIIEWFVGLDRSAGALGAEDVIALGVPRGPAVARALAELRDRRLDGLVTDRSAEEDLIRRWIAKGG
;
A
#
# COMPACT_ATOMS: atom_id res chain seq x y z
N MET A 1 -50.14 19.74 -57.90
CA MET A 1 -50.44 19.86 -56.46
C MET A 1 -49.82 18.66 -55.74
N SER A 2 -48.72 18.88 -55.03
CA SER A 2 -48.00 17.85 -54.28
C SER A 2 -48.68 17.66 -52.92
N VAL A 3 -49.13 16.44 -52.62
CA VAL A 3 -49.73 16.08 -51.33
C VAL A 3 -48.59 15.82 -50.34
N ALA A 4 -48.39 16.77 -49.43
CA ALA A 4 -47.44 16.65 -48.33
C ALA A 4 -47.87 15.52 -47.37
N LYS A 5 -47.06 14.46 -47.28
CA LYS A 5 -47.18 13.42 -46.25
C LYS A 5 -46.96 14.04 -44.87
N ARG A 6 -48.00 14.08 -44.04
CA ARG A 6 -47.90 14.38 -42.60
C ARG A 6 -47.01 13.34 -41.93
N SER A 7 -45.84 13.78 -41.46
CA SER A 7 -44.97 13.01 -40.58
C SER A 7 -45.73 12.69 -39.29
N HIS A 8 -46.03 11.41 -39.07
CA HIS A 8 -46.51 10.94 -37.78
C HIS A 8 -45.35 11.02 -36.78
N ALA A 9 -45.31 12.08 -35.99
CA ALA A 9 -44.45 12.14 -34.81
C ALA A 9 -44.98 11.12 -33.80
N TYR A 10 -44.31 9.97 -33.68
CA TYR A 10 -44.51 9.06 -32.55
C TYR A 10 -44.22 9.84 -31.26
N PRO A 11 -45.12 9.85 -30.26
CA PRO A 11 -44.85 10.51 -29.00
C PRO A 11 -43.65 9.82 -28.36
N THR A 12 -42.52 10.53 -28.30
CA THR A 12 -41.34 10.08 -27.57
C THR A 12 -41.69 10.15 -26.09
N VAL A 13 -42.14 9.03 -25.51
CA VAL A 13 -42.38 8.92 -24.07
C VAL A 13 -41.03 9.08 -23.40
N ARG A 14 -40.78 10.26 -22.81
CA ARG A 14 -39.60 10.48 -21.97
C ARG A 14 -39.80 9.70 -20.69
N VAL A 15 -39.03 8.64 -20.51
CA VAL A 15 -39.01 7.88 -19.26
C VAL A 15 -38.33 8.73 -18.19
N GLU A 16 -39.07 9.04 -17.13
CA GLU A 16 -38.56 9.81 -15.99
C GLU A 16 -37.84 8.89 -14.99
N ALA A 17 -36.90 9.44 -14.22
CA ALA A 17 -36.13 8.71 -13.21
C ALA A 17 -37.00 8.00 -12.16
N ALA A 18 -38.17 8.56 -11.82
CA ALA A 18 -39.13 7.92 -10.93
C ALA A 18 -39.62 6.55 -11.45
N ALA A 19 -39.79 6.40 -12.77
CA ALA A 19 -40.21 5.15 -13.39
C ALA A 19 -39.14 4.05 -13.33
N LEU A 20 -37.89 4.41 -13.05
CA LEU A 20 -36.77 3.47 -12.90
C LEU A 20 -36.58 3.00 -11.45
N CYS A 21 -37.34 3.54 -10.50
CA CYS A 21 -37.24 3.15 -9.09
C CYS A 21 -37.73 1.72 -8.90
N ASP A 22 -36.80 0.81 -8.59
CA ASP A 22 -37.08 -0.60 -8.30
C ASP A 22 -37.04 -0.91 -6.79
N SER A 23 -36.70 0.09 -5.96
CA SER A 23 -36.71 -0.05 -4.51
C SER A 23 -37.17 1.24 -3.82
N PRO A 24 -38.19 1.18 -2.94
CA PRO A 24 -38.59 2.34 -2.15
C PRO A 24 -37.51 2.67 -1.12
N ALA A 25 -37.33 3.96 -0.84
CA ALA A 25 -36.41 4.42 0.18
C ALA A 25 -37.15 4.57 1.51
N THR A 26 -36.55 4.06 2.58
CA THR A 26 -37.06 4.29 3.95
C THR A 26 -36.01 5.05 4.75
N ARG A 27 -36.46 6.07 5.51
CA ARG A 27 -35.57 6.79 6.43
C ARG A 27 -35.21 5.88 7.59
N LEU A 28 -33.91 5.78 7.86
CA LEU A 28 -33.36 5.07 9.00
C LEU A 28 -33.68 5.87 10.27
N PRO A 29 -34.27 5.25 11.31
CA PRO A 29 -34.38 5.87 12.62
C PRO A 29 -32.99 6.21 13.20
N PRO A 30 -32.88 7.29 14.01
CA PRO A 30 -31.64 7.63 14.70
C PRO A 30 -31.12 6.46 15.55
N ALA A 31 -29.79 6.32 15.65
CA ALA A 31 -29.11 5.32 16.47
C ALA A 31 -29.51 3.85 16.20
N MET A 32 -30.12 3.54 15.05
CA MET A 32 -30.45 2.16 14.69
C MET A 32 -29.18 1.34 14.44
N ARG A 33 -29.10 0.17 15.09
CA ARG A 33 -27.99 -0.78 14.92
C ARG A 33 -28.05 -1.51 13.58
N VAL A 34 -26.91 -1.96 13.08
CA VAL A 34 -26.78 -2.72 11.83
C VAL A 34 -27.72 -3.92 11.80
N GLY A 35 -27.81 -4.69 12.88
CA GLY A 35 -28.67 -5.88 12.96
C GLY A 35 -30.15 -5.55 12.77
N ASP A 36 -30.63 -4.49 13.42
CA ASP A 36 -32.01 -4.00 13.30
C ASP A 36 -32.30 -3.44 11.92
N ALA A 37 -31.37 -2.63 11.38
CA ALA A 37 -31.48 -2.07 10.04
C ALA A 37 -31.55 -3.17 8.97
N LEU A 38 -30.75 -4.24 9.11
CA LEU A 38 -30.79 -5.38 8.21
C LEU A 38 -32.11 -6.15 8.29
N ARG A 39 -32.64 -6.38 9.50
CA ARG A 39 -33.96 -6.99 9.71
C ARG A 39 -35.06 -6.16 9.07
N LEU A 40 -35.05 -4.84 9.28
CA LEU A 40 -35.98 -3.90 8.67
C LEU A 40 -35.92 -3.97 7.14
N ALA A 41 -34.71 -3.91 6.57
CA ALA A 41 -34.49 -3.97 5.13
C ALA A 41 -35.00 -5.29 4.53
N ARG A 42 -34.77 -6.44 5.19
CA ARG A 42 -35.28 -7.74 4.73
C ARG A 42 -36.80 -7.82 4.82
N ARG A 43 -37.38 -7.43 5.96
CA ARG A 43 -38.84 -7.49 6.19
C ARG A 43 -39.62 -6.64 5.19
N ARG A 44 -39.08 -5.49 4.79
CA ARG A 44 -39.72 -4.56 3.85
C ARG A 44 -39.18 -4.66 2.42
N ASN A 45 -38.35 -5.67 2.13
CA ASN A 45 -37.65 -5.86 0.85
C ASN A 45 -36.96 -4.58 0.31
N LEU A 46 -36.36 -3.81 1.22
CA LEU A 46 -35.62 -2.59 0.88
C LEU A 46 -34.22 -2.95 0.43
N ARG A 47 -33.76 -2.35 -0.67
CA ARG A 47 -32.36 -2.42 -1.12
C ARG A 47 -31.53 -1.28 -0.54
N LEU A 48 -32.20 -0.18 -0.17
CA LEU A 48 -31.59 1.07 0.26
C LEU A 48 -32.37 1.69 1.43
N LEU A 49 -31.62 2.17 2.41
CA LEU A 49 -32.08 3.00 3.53
C LEU A 49 -31.44 4.38 3.42
N VAL A 50 -32.12 5.40 3.93
CA VAL A 50 -31.65 6.79 3.87
C VAL A 50 -31.42 7.32 5.29
N SER A 51 -30.27 7.93 5.51
CA SER A 51 -29.93 8.64 6.73
C SER A 51 -29.56 10.09 6.41
N GLU A 52 -29.40 10.93 7.44
CA GLU A 52 -28.89 12.29 7.30
C GLU A 52 -27.47 12.32 6.72
N SER A 53 -26.68 11.26 6.94
CA SER A 53 -25.32 11.15 6.46
C SER A 53 -25.18 10.57 5.06
N GLY A 54 -26.28 10.12 4.44
CA GLY A 54 -26.29 9.50 3.10
C GLY A 54 -27.10 8.21 3.05
N CYS A 55 -26.84 7.37 2.04
CA CYS A 55 -27.56 6.13 1.79
C CYS A 55 -26.81 4.92 2.34
N ILE A 56 -27.54 3.94 2.84
CA ILE A 56 -27.02 2.67 3.37
C ILE A 56 -27.62 1.55 2.55
N LEU A 57 -26.78 0.70 1.98
CA LEU A 57 -27.27 -0.46 1.22
C LEU A 57 -27.53 -1.65 2.13
N ARG A 58 -28.53 -2.45 1.76
CA ARG A 58 -28.78 -3.74 2.41
C ARG A 58 -27.56 -4.66 2.36
N ASP A 59 -26.81 -4.63 1.26
CA ASP A 59 -25.64 -5.49 1.09
C ASP A 59 -24.49 -5.06 2.02
N ASP A 60 -24.34 -3.76 2.28
CA ASP A 60 -23.37 -3.25 3.25
C ASP A 60 -23.74 -3.67 4.68
N LEU A 61 -25.04 -3.64 5.02
CA LEU A 61 -25.56 -4.15 6.30
C LEU A 61 -25.35 -5.65 6.46
N ALA A 62 -25.62 -6.42 5.41
CA ALA A 62 -25.40 -7.87 5.39
C ALA A 62 -23.91 -8.20 5.57
N ARG A 63 -23.03 -7.45 4.92
CA ARG A 63 -21.57 -7.58 5.05
C ARG A 63 -21.10 -7.23 6.47
N ALA A 64 -21.63 -6.17 7.08
CA ALA A 64 -21.32 -5.82 8.47
C ALA A 64 -21.77 -6.92 9.44
N ALA A 65 -22.99 -7.43 9.28
CA ALA A 65 -23.51 -8.53 10.11
C ALA A 65 -22.66 -9.80 9.95
N ALA A 66 -22.19 -10.11 8.73
CA ALA A 66 -21.32 -11.26 8.47
C ALA A 66 -19.94 -11.14 9.15
N LEU A 67 -19.48 -9.92 9.43
CA LEU A 67 -18.25 -9.62 10.16
C LEU A 67 -18.46 -9.51 11.68
N GLY A 68 -19.66 -9.81 12.19
CA GLY A 68 -19.99 -9.69 13.61
C GLY A 68 -20.20 -8.26 14.09
N LEU A 69 -20.51 -7.32 13.19
CA LEU A 69 -20.69 -5.89 13.50
C LEU A 69 -22.16 -5.49 13.62
N GLN A 70 -23.02 -6.38 14.11
CA GLN A 70 -24.45 -6.11 14.26
C GLN A 70 -24.78 -4.95 15.21
N ASP A 71 -23.92 -4.70 16.19
CA ASP A 71 -24.11 -3.67 17.23
C ASP A 71 -23.53 -2.30 16.84
N LEU A 72 -22.93 -2.20 15.64
CA LEU A 72 -22.48 -0.94 15.07
C LEU A 72 -23.69 -0.07 14.71
N ASP A 73 -23.55 1.26 14.83
CA ASP A 73 -24.58 2.18 14.34
C ASP A 73 -24.65 2.11 12.81
N ALA A 74 -25.81 1.82 12.25
CA ALA A 74 -25.97 1.62 10.80
C ALA A 74 -25.58 2.88 9.99
N VAL A 75 -25.69 4.08 10.59
CA VAL A 75 -25.30 5.35 9.96
C VAL A 75 -23.81 5.42 9.61
N THR A 76 -22.95 4.65 10.28
CA THR A 76 -21.51 4.61 9.95
C THR A 76 -21.22 3.97 8.60
N LEU A 77 -22.18 3.20 8.06
CA LEU A 77 -22.13 2.60 6.73
C LEU A 77 -22.69 3.53 5.63
N ALA A 78 -23.13 4.73 5.99
CA ALA A 78 -23.71 5.67 5.04
C ALA A 78 -22.67 6.17 4.02
N ARG A 79 -23.00 6.02 2.74
CA ARG A 79 -22.20 6.49 1.61
C ARG A 79 -22.97 7.44 0.71
N ALA A 80 -22.21 8.30 0.03
CA ALA A 80 -22.77 9.17 -0.99
C ALA A 80 -23.15 8.35 -2.22
N LEU A 81 -24.37 8.55 -2.71
CA LEU A 81 -24.83 8.02 -3.99
C LEU A 81 -25.27 9.21 -4.87
N PRO A 82 -25.22 9.06 -6.21
CA PRO A 82 -25.83 10.05 -7.09
C PRO A 82 -27.30 10.22 -6.75
N VAL A 83 -27.75 11.47 -6.65
CA VAL A 83 -29.15 11.82 -6.40
C VAL A 83 -29.69 12.56 -7.61
N VAL A 84 -30.82 12.11 -8.14
CA VAL A 84 -31.50 12.72 -9.28
C VAL A 84 -32.91 13.14 -8.91
N ASP A 85 -33.41 14.19 -9.56
CA ASP A 85 -34.82 14.59 -9.43
C ASP A 85 -35.74 13.50 -10.01
N ALA A 86 -36.89 13.27 -9.41
CA ALA A 86 -37.89 12.30 -9.86
C ALA A 86 -38.29 12.50 -11.32
N ARG A 87 -38.31 13.75 -11.79
CA ARG A 87 -38.66 14.15 -13.17
C ARG A 87 -37.45 14.21 -14.10
N ALA A 88 -36.26 13.84 -13.62
CA ALA A 88 -35.06 13.84 -14.45
C ALA A 88 -35.17 12.80 -15.57
N ASP A 89 -34.57 13.12 -16.71
CA ASP A 89 -34.49 12.20 -17.85
C ASP A 89 -33.70 10.92 -17.49
N GLU A 90 -34.18 9.77 -17.93
CA GLU A 90 -33.54 8.47 -17.74
C GLU A 90 -32.06 8.46 -18.15
N GLY A 91 -31.66 9.24 -19.16
CA GLY A 91 -30.28 9.38 -19.60
C GLY A 91 -29.32 9.87 -18.50
N ILE A 92 -29.81 10.61 -17.50
CA ILE A 92 -29.00 11.00 -16.32
C ILE A 92 -28.76 9.78 -15.42
N VAL A 93 -29.78 8.95 -15.18
CA VAL A 93 -29.68 7.72 -14.39
C VAL A 93 -28.75 6.72 -15.06
N ARG A 94 -28.90 6.53 -16.38
CA ARG A 94 -28.03 5.64 -17.17
C ARG A 94 -26.58 6.10 -17.17
N ARG A 95 -26.31 7.42 -17.26
CA ARG A 95 -24.95 7.97 -17.13
C ARG A 95 -24.35 7.73 -15.76
N ALA A 96 -25.13 7.88 -14.69
CA ALA A 96 -24.65 7.59 -13.34
C ALA A 96 -24.27 6.11 -13.17
N PHE A 97 -25.03 5.18 -13.75
CA PHE A 97 -24.64 3.77 -13.78
C PHE A 97 -23.37 3.52 -14.61
N ALA A 98 -23.20 4.20 -15.75
CA ALA A 98 -21.97 4.12 -16.55
C ALA A 98 -20.74 4.69 -15.82
N ASP A 99 -20.94 5.66 -14.92
CA ASP A 99 -19.93 6.19 -13.98
C ASP A 99 -19.71 5.26 -12.75
N GLY A 100 -20.28 4.05 -12.77
CA GLY A 100 -20.06 3.01 -11.76
C GLY A 100 -20.92 3.14 -10.50
N ALA A 101 -22.00 3.92 -10.53
CA ALA A 101 -22.91 4.01 -9.41
C ALA A 101 -23.66 2.68 -9.23
N PRO A 102 -23.63 2.04 -8.05
CA PRO A 102 -24.40 0.81 -7.81
C PRO A 102 -25.90 1.09 -7.72
N PHE A 103 -26.26 2.29 -7.27
CA PHE A 103 -27.62 2.79 -7.12
C PHE A 103 -27.64 4.29 -7.41
N VAL A 104 -28.77 4.76 -7.92
CA VAL A 104 -29.08 6.19 -8.08
C VAL A 104 -30.29 6.48 -7.21
N ALA A 105 -30.12 7.34 -6.21
CA ALA A 105 -31.21 7.77 -5.35
C ALA A 105 -32.09 8.77 -6.11
N VAL A 106 -33.41 8.60 -6.03
CA VAL A 106 -34.38 9.47 -6.68
C VAL A 106 -35.07 10.30 -5.62
N ARG A 107 -35.10 11.62 -5.82
CA ARG A 107 -35.70 12.58 -4.88
C ARG A 107 -36.87 13.32 -5.49
N ASP A 108 -37.85 13.63 -4.66
CA ASP A 108 -38.90 14.61 -4.95
C ASP A 108 -38.76 15.84 -4.01
N ARG A 109 -39.81 16.67 -3.93
CA ARG A 109 -39.85 17.84 -3.05
C ARG A 109 -39.82 17.51 -1.55
N ARG A 110 -40.13 16.27 -1.17
CA ARG A 110 -40.22 15.79 0.23
C ARG A 110 -38.96 15.04 0.67
N GLY A 111 -38.16 14.54 -0.27
CA GLY A 111 -36.87 13.90 0.00
C GLY A 111 -36.57 12.76 -0.96
N ILE A 112 -35.67 11.85 -0.56
CA ILE A 112 -35.40 10.63 -1.33
C ILE A 112 -36.60 9.69 -1.20
N VAL A 113 -37.26 9.39 -2.32
CA VAL A 113 -38.46 8.56 -2.40
C VAL A 113 -38.14 7.10 -2.75
N GLY A 114 -37.03 6.88 -3.44
CA GLY A 114 -36.63 5.56 -3.92
C GLY A 114 -35.20 5.55 -4.44
N ALA A 115 -34.80 4.40 -4.95
CA ALA A 115 -33.57 4.27 -5.71
C ALA A 115 -33.78 3.34 -6.90
N ALA A 116 -33.06 3.65 -7.97
CA ALA A 116 -32.88 2.76 -9.11
C ALA A 116 -31.56 2.02 -8.92
N ALA A 117 -31.58 0.69 -8.96
CA ALA A 117 -30.36 -0.11 -8.97
C ALA A 117 -29.75 -0.21 -10.37
N ALA A 118 -28.42 -0.30 -10.43
CA ALA A 118 -27.75 -0.71 -11.66
C ALA A 118 -28.24 -2.13 -12.06
N PRO A 119 -28.63 -2.37 -13.32
CA PRO A 119 -29.13 -3.68 -13.73
C PRO A 119 -28.10 -4.78 -13.46
N THR A 120 -28.47 -5.81 -12.69
CA THR A 120 -27.60 -6.92 -12.29
C THR A 120 -27.06 -7.70 -13.49
N ALA A 121 -27.89 -7.91 -14.52
CA ALA A 121 -27.47 -8.54 -15.78
C ALA A 121 -26.49 -7.68 -16.62
N ARG A 122 -26.38 -6.37 -16.33
CA ARG A 122 -25.46 -5.46 -17.05
C ARG A 122 -24.15 -5.15 -16.35
N ARG A 123 -23.89 -5.65 -15.13
CA ARG A 123 -22.50 -5.65 -14.62
C ARG A 123 -21.57 -6.49 -15.52
N ALA A 124 -22.11 -7.50 -16.20
CA ALA A 124 -21.45 -8.25 -17.28
C ALA A 124 -21.48 -7.53 -18.65
N ALA A 125 -22.43 -6.62 -18.87
CA ALA A 125 -22.58 -5.82 -20.10
C ALA A 125 -22.35 -4.32 -19.82
N THR A 126 -21.31 -4.01 -19.05
CA THR A 126 -20.77 -2.65 -18.97
C THR A 126 -20.39 -2.26 -20.40
N PRO A 127 -20.69 -1.05 -20.90
CA PRO A 127 -20.30 -0.67 -22.25
C PRO A 127 -18.80 -0.88 -22.39
N VAL A 128 -18.44 -1.87 -23.22
CA VAL A 128 -17.07 -2.19 -23.53
C VAL A 128 -16.49 -0.98 -24.22
N VAL A 129 -15.55 -0.30 -23.55
CA VAL A 129 -14.85 0.81 -24.18
C VAL A 129 -13.71 0.21 -24.99
N ALA A 130 -13.78 0.37 -26.31
CA ALA A 130 -12.70 -0.01 -27.20
C ALA A 130 -11.43 0.75 -26.81
N LEU A 131 -10.38 0.02 -26.44
CA LEU A 131 -9.10 0.61 -26.09
C LEU A 131 -8.13 0.68 -27.27
N GLY A 132 -8.45 0.08 -28.42
CA GLY A 132 -7.55 -0.19 -29.55
C GLY A 132 -6.39 0.80 -29.72
N ALA A 133 -6.67 2.08 -30.01
CA ALA A 133 -5.62 3.08 -30.22
C ALA A 133 -4.82 3.42 -28.94
N ARG A 134 -5.47 3.52 -27.78
CA ARG A 134 -4.80 3.79 -26.49
C ARG A 134 -3.93 2.61 -26.07
N PHE A 135 -4.46 1.40 -26.18
CA PHE A 135 -3.76 0.16 -25.86
C PHE A 135 -2.51 0.00 -26.73
N ALA A 136 -2.62 0.21 -28.04
CA ALA A 136 -1.50 0.12 -28.96
C ALA A 136 -0.36 1.12 -28.65
N ARG A 137 -0.71 2.33 -28.17
CA ARG A 137 0.29 3.34 -27.73
C ARG A 137 0.94 2.99 -26.40
N ALA A 138 0.14 2.60 -25.40
CA ALA A 138 0.60 2.44 -24.02
C ALA A 138 1.29 1.09 -23.76
N VAL A 139 0.97 0.06 -24.54
CA VAL A 139 1.44 -1.31 -24.35
C VAL A 139 2.45 -1.67 -25.44
N PRO A 140 3.73 -1.95 -25.13
CA PRO A 140 4.74 -2.34 -26.11
C PRO A 140 4.33 -3.58 -26.93
N THR A 141 4.74 -3.64 -28.20
CA THR A 141 4.47 -4.79 -29.10
C THR A 141 4.77 -6.15 -28.44
N PRO A 142 5.93 -6.33 -27.78
CA PRO A 142 6.26 -7.63 -27.20
C PRO A 142 5.38 -8.02 -25.99
N VAL A 143 4.67 -7.06 -25.38
CA VAL A 143 3.63 -7.34 -24.36
C VAL A 143 2.33 -7.72 -25.04
N ARG A 144 1.94 -7.02 -26.11
CA ARG A 144 0.70 -7.32 -26.85
C ARG A 144 0.72 -8.73 -27.45
N GLU A 145 1.85 -9.16 -27.99
CA GLU A 145 2.05 -10.53 -28.50
C GLU A 145 1.88 -11.58 -27.39
N LEU A 146 2.47 -11.35 -26.22
CA LEU A 146 2.31 -12.22 -25.06
C LEU A 146 0.84 -12.32 -24.63
N LEU A 147 0.13 -11.20 -24.59
CA LEU A 147 -1.30 -11.16 -24.28
C LEU A 147 -2.14 -11.91 -25.31
N GLY A 148 -1.79 -11.82 -26.60
CA GLY A 148 -2.40 -12.62 -27.66
C GLY A 148 -2.23 -14.12 -27.43
N ARG A 149 -0.99 -14.56 -27.13
CA ARG A 149 -0.71 -15.99 -26.83
C ARG A 149 -1.48 -16.49 -25.61
N ILE A 150 -1.60 -15.67 -24.57
CA ILE A 150 -2.40 -16.00 -23.37
C ILE A 150 -3.89 -16.14 -23.75
N ALA A 151 -4.41 -15.25 -24.59
CA ALA A 151 -5.79 -15.29 -25.06
C ALA A 151 -6.10 -16.55 -25.88
N GLU A 152 -5.23 -16.89 -26.84
CA GLU A 152 -5.35 -18.10 -27.66
C GLU A 152 -5.33 -19.37 -26.78
N LEU A 153 -4.41 -19.44 -25.83
CA LEU A 153 -4.29 -20.57 -24.92
C LEU A 153 -5.54 -20.73 -24.04
N ALA A 154 -6.03 -19.62 -23.46
CA ALA A 154 -7.24 -19.65 -22.65
C ALA A 154 -8.47 -20.05 -23.48
N ALA A 155 -8.56 -19.60 -24.74
CA ALA A 155 -9.65 -19.95 -25.64
C ALA A 155 -9.69 -21.46 -25.97
N VAL A 156 -8.53 -22.08 -26.22
CA VAL A 156 -8.41 -23.55 -26.41
C VAL A 156 -8.91 -24.31 -25.18
N LEU A 157 -8.70 -23.77 -23.98
CA LEU A 157 -9.13 -24.34 -22.71
C LEU A 157 -10.57 -23.96 -22.32
N GLY A 158 -11.31 -23.27 -23.20
CA GLY A 158 -12.70 -22.85 -22.95
C GLY A 158 -12.84 -21.81 -21.83
N ALA A 159 -11.78 -21.06 -21.53
CA ALA A 159 -11.76 -20.06 -20.47
C ALA A 159 -11.73 -18.63 -21.03
N ARG A 160 -12.33 -17.69 -20.28
CA ARG A 160 -12.20 -16.25 -20.58
C ARG A 160 -11.05 -15.68 -19.78
N VAL A 161 -10.27 -14.79 -20.39
CA VAL A 161 -9.07 -14.23 -19.76
C VAL A 161 -9.04 -12.71 -19.82
N PHE A 162 -8.62 -12.14 -18.70
CA PHE A 162 -8.62 -10.71 -18.46
C PHE A 162 -7.27 -10.28 -17.90
N VAL A 163 -6.79 -9.11 -18.31
CA VAL A 163 -5.77 -8.39 -17.55
C VAL A 163 -6.46 -7.41 -16.63
N VAL A 164 -5.97 -7.27 -15.40
CA VAL A 164 -6.68 -6.55 -14.33
C VAL A 164 -5.74 -5.63 -13.55
N GLY A 165 -6.31 -4.81 -12.66
CA GLY A 165 -5.53 -4.14 -11.61
C GLY A 165 -4.65 -3.00 -12.12
N GLY A 166 -3.40 -2.96 -11.62
CA GLY A 166 -2.47 -1.86 -11.86
C GLY A 166 -2.15 -1.66 -13.35
N PHE A 167 -2.00 -2.77 -14.09
CA PHE A 167 -1.73 -2.71 -15.53
C PHE A 167 -2.83 -1.94 -16.28
N VAL A 168 -4.10 -2.27 -16.03
CA VAL A 168 -5.24 -1.61 -16.71
C VAL A 168 -5.29 -0.12 -16.40
N ARG A 169 -5.03 0.26 -15.15
CA ARG A 169 -4.94 1.65 -14.71
C ARG A 169 -3.81 2.39 -15.44
N ASP A 170 -2.64 1.77 -15.53
CA ASP A 170 -1.45 2.39 -16.10
C ASP A 170 -1.56 2.52 -17.62
N VAL A 171 -2.17 1.54 -18.29
CA VAL A 171 -2.59 1.65 -19.71
C VAL A 171 -3.60 2.78 -19.90
N TRP A 172 -4.57 2.92 -18.99
CA TRP A 172 -5.56 3.99 -19.07
C TRP A 172 -4.92 5.37 -18.92
N LEU A 173 -3.89 5.52 -18.09
CA LEU A 173 -3.14 6.75 -17.90
C LEU A 173 -2.11 7.03 -19.00
N GLU A 174 -1.97 6.14 -19.99
CA GLU A 174 -0.94 6.20 -21.04
C GLU A 174 0.49 6.29 -20.48
N THR A 175 0.68 5.80 -19.26
CA THR A 175 2.01 5.54 -18.69
C THR A 175 2.55 4.24 -19.29
N ALA A 176 3.86 4.17 -19.57
CA ALA A 176 4.47 2.99 -20.17
C ALA A 176 4.16 1.74 -19.35
N ALA A 177 3.25 0.90 -19.83
CA ALA A 177 2.91 -0.35 -19.20
C ALA A 177 4.08 -1.31 -19.46
N THR A 178 4.91 -1.53 -18.45
CA THR A 178 6.07 -2.43 -18.59
C THR A 178 5.64 -3.89 -18.49
N ARG A 179 6.49 -4.80 -18.97
CA ARG A 179 6.33 -6.26 -18.82
C ARG A 179 6.32 -6.74 -17.37
N ARG A 180 6.81 -5.94 -16.43
CA ARG A 180 6.95 -6.33 -15.03
C ARG A 180 5.58 -6.23 -14.37
N ASP A 181 5.06 -7.36 -13.89
CA ASP A 181 3.83 -7.48 -13.09
C ASP A 181 2.51 -7.55 -13.90
N LEU A 182 2.44 -8.48 -14.86
CA LEU A 182 1.20 -8.78 -15.55
C LEU A 182 0.27 -9.63 -14.67
N ASP A 183 -0.79 -9.01 -14.15
CA ASP A 183 -1.87 -9.67 -13.43
C ASP A 183 -2.96 -10.17 -14.40
N VAL A 184 -3.07 -11.49 -14.53
CA VAL A 184 -4.04 -12.17 -15.39
C VAL A 184 -5.10 -12.86 -14.53
N VAL A 185 -6.37 -12.62 -14.85
CA VAL A 185 -7.51 -13.29 -14.23
C VAL A 185 -8.23 -14.15 -15.25
N VAL A 186 -8.49 -15.40 -14.88
CA VAL A 186 -9.14 -16.40 -15.72
C VAL A 186 -10.50 -16.75 -15.13
N GLU A 187 -11.56 -16.55 -15.90
CA GLU A 187 -12.89 -17.11 -15.63
C GLU A 187 -12.92 -18.52 -16.25
N GLY A 188 -12.59 -19.50 -15.41
CA GLY A 188 -12.26 -20.89 -15.78
C GLY A 188 -11.23 -21.48 -14.82
N ASP A 189 -10.49 -22.51 -15.23
CA ASP A 189 -9.37 -23.04 -14.44
C ASP A 189 -8.07 -22.25 -14.71
N GLY A 190 -7.81 -21.26 -13.86
CA GLY A 190 -6.60 -20.43 -13.98
C GLY A 190 -5.30 -21.18 -13.70
N LEU A 191 -5.33 -22.26 -12.90
CA LEU A 191 -4.14 -23.07 -12.65
C LEU A 191 -3.78 -23.89 -13.88
N LEU A 192 -4.79 -24.45 -14.56
CA LEU A 192 -4.59 -25.15 -15.82
C LEU A 192 -4.00 -24.22 -16.90
N VAL A 193 -4.54 -23.01 -17.04
CA VAL A 193 -3.99 -21.99 -17.96
C VAL A 193 -2.55 -21.66 -17.59
N ALA A 194 -2.23 -21.48 -16.30
CA ALA A 194 -0.88 -21.15 -15.85
C ALA A 194 0.14 -22.27 -16.13
N ARG A 195 -0.23 -23.54 -15.91
CA ARG A 195 0.60 -24.71 -16.24
C ARG A 195 0.96 -24.73 -17.72
N GLN A 196 -0.07 -24.67 -18.57
CA GLN A 196 0.12 -24.68 -20.01
C GLN A 196 0.90 -23.45 -20.50
N LEU A 197 0.71 -22.30 -19.86
CA LEU A 197 1.46 -21.08 -20.17
C LEU A 197 2.96 -21.25 -19.84
N ALA A 198 3.29 -21.85 -18.70
CA ALA A 198 4.67 -22.14 -18.34
C ALA A 198 5.33 -23.09 -19.35
N ASP A 199 4.62 -24.13 -19.79
CA ASP A 199 5.11 -25.08 -20.79
C ASP A 199 5.37 -24.38 -22.15
N VAL A 200 4.42 -23.58 -22.62
CA VAL A 200 4.51 -22.87 -23.91
C VAL A 200 5.58 -21.78 -23.92
N LEU A 201 5.88 -21.18 -22.76
CA LEU A 201 6.89 -20.15 -22.62
C LEU A 201 8.26 -20.69 -22.17
N GLY A 202 8.38 -21.99 -21.86
CA GLY A 202 9.60 -22.57 -21.28
C GLY A 202 9.96 -21.95 -19.92
N GLY A 203 8.95 -21.61 -19.12
CA GLY A 203 9.08 -20.94 -17.82
C GLY A 203 8.95 -21.87 -16.62
N THR A 204 9.21 -21.33 -15.44
CA THR A 204 8.96 -22.00 -14.15
C THR A 204 7.61 -21.61 -13.59
N LEU A 205 6.94 -22.55 -12.91
CA LEU A 205 5.63 -22.37 -12.31
C LEU A 205 5.71 -22.46 -10.79
N THR A 206 5.12 -21.49 -10.09
CA THR A 206 4.90 -21.54 -8.64
C THR A 206 3.41 -21.47 -8.35
N GLU A 207 2.84 -22.52 -7.76
CA GLU A 207 1.40 -22.57 -7.45
C GLU A 207 1.08 -22.26 -5.99
N HIS A 208 -0.03 -21.55 -5.78
CA HIS A 208 -0.64 -21.30 -4.48
C HIS A 208 -2.10 -21.76 -4.50
N ALA A 209 -2.30 -23.08 -4.42
CA ALA A 209 -3.61 -23.72 -4.56
C ALA A 209 -4.68 -23.17 -3.60
N ARG A 210 -4.31 -22.82 -2.35
CA ARG A 210 -5.23 -22.23 -1.35
C ARG A 210 -5.93 -20.96 -1.87
N PHE A 211 -5.25 -20.19 -2.72
CA PHE A 211 -5.75 -18.95 -3.28
C PHE A 211 -6.13 -19.09 -4.77
N ARG A 212 -5.94 -20.27 -5.38
CA ARG A 212 -6.15 -20.51 -6.81
C ARG A 212 -5.38 -19.52 -7.69
N THR A 213 -4.14 -19.27 -7.30
CA THR A 213 -3.20 -18.40 -8.02
C THR A 213 -1.93 -19.15 -8.36
N ALA A 214 -1.26 -18.76 -9.43
CA ALA A 214 0.04 -19.24 -9.82
C ALA A 214 0.88 -18.11 -10.40
N SER A 215 2.19 -18.20 -10.24
CA SER A 215 3.15 -17.28 -10.86
C SER A 215 3.97 -18.05 -11.89
N VAL A 216 4.02 -17.53 -13.12
CA VAL A 216 4.84 -18.07 -14.21
C VAL A 216 6.01 -17.12 -14.44
N GLU A 217 7.23 -17.61 -14.30
CA GLU A 217 8.45 -16.85 -14.64
C GLU A 217 9.05 -17.44 -15.91
N ALA A 218 9.09 -16.65 -16.99
CA ALA A 218 9.58 -17.13 -18.28
C ALA A 218 10.66 -16.21 -18.88
N PRO A 219 11.72 -16.78 -19.49
CA PRO A 219 12.74 -16.00 -20.19
C PRO A 219 12.12 -15.07 -21.25
N GLY A 220 12.48 -13.79 -21.23
CA GLY A 220 11.97 -12.79 -22.17
C GLY A 220 10.52 -12.32 -21.95
N ALA A 221 9.68 -13.06 -21.21
CA ALA A 221 8.32 -12.65 -20.86
C ALA A 221 8.22 -12.00 -19.45
N GLY A 222 9.14 -12.33 -18.54
CA GLY A 222 9.11 -11.85 -17.16
C GLY A 222 8.19 -12.69 -16.28
N ARG A 223 7.70 -12.08 -15.19
CA ARG A 223 6.77 -12.71 -14.25
C ARG A 223 5.33 -12.38 -14.63
N ILE A 224 4.50 -13.42 -14.73
CA ILE A 224 3.07 -13.36 -15.02
C ILE A 224 2.32 -14.00 -13.86
N ASP A 225 1.49 -13.23 -13.17
CA ASP A 225 0.67 -13.74 -12.07
C ASP A 225 -0.72 -14.09 -12.61
N VAL A 226 -1.07 -15.38 -12.58
CA VAL A 226 -2.34 -15.92 -13.08
C VAL A 226 -3.23 -16.30 -11.90
N ALA A 227 -4.46 -15.80 -11.89
CA ALA A 227 -5.44 -16.07 -10.85
C ALA A 227 -6.76 -16.58 -11.45
N THR A 228 -7.38 -17.57 -10.80
CA THR A 228 -8.77 -17.90 -11.09
C THR A 228 -9.69 -16.81 -10.54
N ALA A 229 -10.64 -16.33 -11.35
CA ALA A 229 -11.65 -15.37 -10.94
C ALA A 229 -12.42 -15.91 -9.72
N ARG A 230 -12.52 -15.08 -8.69
CA ARG A 230 -12.99 -15.54 -7.37
C ARG A 230 -13.75 -14.46 -6.61
N SER A 231 -14.68 -14.91 -5.78
CA SER A 231 -15.29 -14.11 -4.73
C SER A 231 -14.53 -14.35 -3.41
N GLU A 232 -14.60 -13.36 -2.52
CA GLU A 232 -13.97 -13.42 -1.20
C GLU A 232 -15.02 -13.23 -0.11
N ARG A 233 -14.93 -14.07 0.93
CA ARG A 233 -15.70 -13.92 2.16
C ARG A 233 -14.75 -13.87 3.35
N TYR A 234 -14.90 -12.83 4.17
CA TYR A 234 -14.10 -12.60 5.36
C TYR A 234 -14.86 -13.11 6.59
N GLU A 235 -14.23 -13.95 7.40
CA GLU A 235 -14.85 -14.52 8.61
C GLU A 235 -14.78 -13.57 9.80
N ALA A 236 -13.76 -12.71 9.83
CA ALA A 236 -13.57 -11.70 10.86
C ALA A 236 -12.86 -10.48 10.26
N PRO A 237 -13.00 -9.30 10.88
CA PRO A 237 -12.28 -8.10 10.46
C PRO A 237 -10.75 -8.33 10.43
N GLY A 238 -10.10 -8.00 9.31
CA GLY A 238 -8.66 -8.17 9.10
C GLY A 238 -8.19 -9.59 8.79
N ALA A 239 -9.07 -10.60 8.83
CA ALA A 239 -8.72 -11.99 8.52
C ALA A 239 -8.38 -12.19 7.03
N LEU A 240 -7.70 -13.29 6.71
CA LEU A 240 -7.58 -13.74 5.33
C LEU A 240 -8.95 -14.25 4.83
N PRO A 241 -9.34 -13.96 3.57
CA PRO A 241 -10.61 -14.40 3.06
C PRO A 241 -10.62 -15.88 2.71
N ARG A 242 -11.80 -16.50 2.77
CA ARG A 242 -12.10 -17.71 2.02
C ARG A 242 -12.45 -17.34 0.59
N VAL A 243 -11.86 -18.07 -0.36
CA VAL A 243 -12.05 -17.83 -1.79
C VAL A 243 -12.99 -18.88 -2.39
N SER A 244 -13.81 -18.48 -3.34
CA SER A 244 -14.66 -19.39 -4.13
C SER A 244 -14.67 -18.95 -5.59
N PRO A 245 -14.66 -19.88 -6.56
CA PRO A 245 -14.70 -19.53 -7.98
C PRO A 245 -15.93 -18.67 -8.29
N ALA A 246 -15.75 -17.71 -9.18
CA ALA A 246 -16.70 -16.65 -9.44
C ALA A 246 -16.46 -16.04 -10.83
N GLY A 247 -17.40 -15.24 -11.31
CA GLY A 247 -17.20 -14.47 -12.55
C GLY A 247 -16.35 -13.22 -12.35
N ILE A 248 -15.89 -12.61 -13.45
CA ILE A 248 -15.03 -11.41 -13.41
C ILE A 248 -15.64 -10.25 -12.62
N ALA A 249 -16.97 -10.06 -12.67
CA ALA A 249 -17.65 -8.98 -11.94
C ALA A 249 -17.49 -9.10 -10.41
N GLN A 250 -17.52 -10.33 -9.88
CA GLN A 250 -17.32 -10.62 -8.46
C GLN A 250 -15.84 -10.53 -8.07
N ASP A 251 -14.92 -10.88 -8.98
CA ASP A 251 -13.48 -10.66 -8.78
C ASP A 251 -13.14 -9.17 -8.70
N LEU A 252 -13.78 -8.34 -9.53
CA LEU A 252 -13.60 -6.88 -9.46
C LEU A 252 -14.20 -6.28 -8.19
N GLU A 253 -15.30 -6.84 -7.66
CA GLU A 253 -15.98 -6.34 -6.45
C GLU A 253 -15.15 -6.48 -5.16
N ARG A 254 -14.30 -7.51 -5.07
CA ARG A 254 -13.48 -7.77 -3.88
C ARG A 254 -12.24 -6.86 -3.78
N ARG A 255 -11.97 -6.04 -4.80
CA ARG A 255 -10.75 -5.22 -4.89
C ARG A 255 -10.81 -4.01 -3.98
N ASP A 256 -9.66 -3.38 -3.79
CA ASP A 256 -9.46 -2.32 -2.82
C ASP A 256 -10.12 -0.98 -3.25
N PHE A 257 -9.81 -0.52 -4.47
CA PHE A 257 -10.21 0.77 -5.00
C PHE A 257 -10.75 0.65 -6.43
N THR A 258 -11.68 1.54 -6.79
CA THR A 258 -12.29 1.62 -8.12
C THR A 258 -11.25 1.69 -9.25
N ILE A 259 -10.18 2.45 -9.06
CA ILE A 259 -9.09 2.62 -10.03
C ILE A 259 -8.31 1.33 -10.32
N ASN A 260 -8.40 0.32 -9.44
CA ASN A 260 -7.79 -1.00 -9.62
C ASN A 260 -8.85 -2.08 -9.89
N ALA A 261 -10.14 -1.72 -9.94
CA ALA A 261 -11.28 -2.59 -10.16
C ALA A 261 -11.78 -2.50 -11.62
N MET A 262 -10.83 -2.51 -12.54
CA MET A 262 -11.05 -2.53 -13.99
C MET A 262 -10.37 -3.75 -14.60
N ALA A 263 -10.90 -4.23 -15.73
CA ALA A 263 -10.38 -5.39 -16.46
C ALA A 263 -10.37 -5.12 -17.97
N ILE A 264 -9.44 -5.74 -18.70
CA ILE A 264 -9.40 -5.77 -20.16
C ILE A 264 -9.54 -7.22 -20.59
N GLU A 265 -10.58 -7.55 -21.35
CA GLU A 265 -10.79 -8.90 -21.89
C GLU A 265 -9.89 -9.14 -23.12
N LEU A 266 -9.00 -10.12 -23.05
CA LEU A 266 -7.99 -10.34 -24.10
C LEU A 266 -8.53 -11.04 -25.35
N ALA A 267 -9.61 -11.82 -25.20
CA ALA A 267 -10.24 -12.52 -26.33
C ALA A 267 -11.15 -11.62 -27.17
N SER A 268 -11.46 -10.41 -26.69
CA SER A 268 -12.23 -9.43 -27.46
C SER A 268 -11.30 -8.75 -28.46
N GLY A 269 -11.62 -8.79 -29.76
CA GLY A 269 -10.74 -8.28 -30.82
C GLY A 269 -10.30 -6.80 -30.66
N GLU A 270 -11.01 -6.01 -29.84
CA GLU A 270 -10.69 -4.60 -29.55
C GLU A 270 -10.13 -4.33 -28.14
N PHE A 271 -9.76 -5.37 -27.37
CA PHE A 271 -9.29 -5.26 -25.98
C PHE A 271 -10.26 -4.44 -25.11
N GLY A 272 -11.47 -4.95 -25.00
CA GLY A 272 -12.58 -4.31 -24.34
C GLY A 272 -12.34 -4.03 -22.86
N LEU A 273 -12.47 -2.76 -22.46
CA LEU A 273 -12.37 -2.35 -21.06
C LEU A 273 -13.70 -2.56 -20.32
N LEU A 274 -13.64 -3.33 -19.23
CA LEU A 274 -14.68 -3.46 -18.22
C LEU A 274 -14.36 -2.53 -17.02
N ASP A 275 -15.21 -1.54 -16.80
CA ASP A 275 -15.12 -0.62 -15.65
C ASP A 275 -16.48 -0.49 -14.91
N PRO A 276 -16.91 -1.55 -14.19
CA PRO A 276 -18.22 -1.57 -13.54
C PRO A 276 -18.33 -0.63 -12.32
N TYR A 277 -17.21 -0.10 -11.82
CA TYR A 277 -17.15 0.72 -10.61
C TYR A 277 -16.68 2.16 -10.86
N GLY A 278 -16.47 2.55 -12.12
CA GLY A 278 -16.17 3.93 -12.51
C GLY A 278 -14.74 4.37 -12.16
N GLY A 279 -13.78 3.45 -12.21
CA GLY A 279 -12.35 3.71 -12.01
C GLY A 279 -11.80 4.75 -12.98
N ARG A 280 -12.22 4.75 -14.25
CA ARG A 280 -11.82 5.78 -15.24
C ARG A 280 -12.28 7.17 -14.82
N ALA A 281 -13.52 7.25 -14.36
CA ALA A 281 -14.16 8.47 -13.92
C ALA A 281 -13.51 9.02 -12.64
N ASP A 282 -12.99 8.14 -11.79
CA ASP A 282 -12.22 8.48 -10.59
C ASP A 282 -10.80 8.95 -10.91
N LEU A 283 -10.11 8.29 -11.85
CA LEU A 283 -8.81 8.73 -12.35
C LEU A 283 -8.90 10.15 -12.95
N ALA A 284 -9.90 10.40 -13.80
CA ALA A 284 -10.14 11.72 -14.39
C ALA A 284 -10.40 12.80 -13.33
N ARG A 285 -11.06 12.45 -12.21
CA ARG A 285 -11.37 13.37 -11.10
C ARG A 285 -10.30 13.40 -10.00
N ARG A 286 -9.17 12.70 -10.18
CA ARG A 286 -8.11 12.52 -9.18
C ARG A 286 -8.62 12.02 -7.82
N ARG A 287 -9.58 11.09 -7.86
CA ARG A 287 -10.30 10.59 -6.69
C ARG A 287 -9.89 9.15 -6.37
N LEU A 288 -9.60 8.88 -5.10
CA LEU A 288 -9.40 7.52 -4.58
C LEU A 288 -10.68 7.09 -3.86
N ARG A 289 -11.32 6.02 -4.34
CA ARG A 289 -12.62 5.57 -3.83
C ARG A 289 -12.62 4.07 -3.57
N VAL A 290 -13.02 3.67 -2.36
CA VAL A 290 -13.26 2.25 -2.01
C VAL A 290 -14.56 1.74 -2.63
N LEU A 291 -14.67 0.43 -2.86
CA LEU A 291 -15.87 -0.18 -3.45
C LEU A 291 -17.07 -0.24 -2.49
N HIS A 292 -16.80 -0.34 -1.18
CA HIS A 292 -17.82 -0.37 -0.13
C HIS A 292 -17.29 0.15 1.21
N PRO A 293 -18.17 0.57 2.15
CA PRO A 293 -17.78 1.20 3.42
C PRO A 293 -16.94 0.32 4.36
N LEU A 294 -17.03 -1.01 4.20
CA LEU A 294 -16.32 -1.99 5.02
C LEU A 294 -14.97 -2.43 4.42
N SER A 295 -14.52 -1.84 3.31
CA SER A 295 -13.30 -2.29 2.60
C SER A 295 -12.06 -2.32 3.52
N PHE A 296 -11.88 -1.29 4.35
CA PHE A 296 -10.77 -1.23 5.32
C PHE A 296 -11.00 -2.07 6.58
N VAL A 297 -12.25 -2.47 6.86
CA VAL A 297 -12.57 -3.35 7.99
C VAL A 297 -12.29 -4.80 7.65
N GLU A 298 -12.61 -5.21 6.41
CA GLU A 298 -12.24 -6.50 5.86
C GLU A 298 -10.71 -6.64 5.78
N ASP A 299 -10.04 -5.62 5.25
CA ASP A 299 -8.57 -5.59 5.16
C ASP A 299 -7.99 -4.20 5.51
N PRO A 300 -7.53 -4.01 6.75
CA PRO A 300 -6.93 -2.74 7.18
C PRO A 300 -5.65 -2.39 6.43
N THR A 301 -4.98 -3.35 5.80
CA THR A 301 -3.77 -3.06 5.00
C THR A 301 -4.07 -2.20 3.78
N ARG A 302 -5.32 -2.20 3.30
CA ARG A 302 -5.77 -1.32 2.22
C ARG A 302 -5.61 0.17 2.57
N ILE A 303 -5.53 0.54 3.85
CA ILE A 303 -5.20 1.92 4.26
C ILE A 303 -3.77 2.29 3.83
N LEU A 304 -2.80 1.38 4.02
CA LEU A 304 -1.41 1.57 3.57
C LEU A 304 -1.35 1.62 2.04
N ARG A 305 -2.04 0.69 1.36
CA ARG A 305 -2.16 0.67 -0.10
C ARG A 305 -2.75 1.97 -0.65
N GLY A 306 -3.81 2.47 -0.03
CA GLY A 306 -4.48 3.71 -0.41
C GLY A 306 -3.57 4.94 -0.27
N ALA A 307 -2.77 5.02 0.80
CA ALA A 307 -1.80 6.09 0.96
C ALA A 307 -0.73 6.06 -0.14
N ARG A 308 -0.25 4.87 -0.53
CA ARG A 308 0.68 4.69 -1.65
C ARG A 308 0.07 5.16 -2.97
N TYR A 309 -1.13 4.68 -3.32
CA TYR A 309 -1.80 5.10 -4.55
C TYR A 309 -2.09 6.60 -4.56
N ALA A 310 -2.52 7.18 -3.44
CA ALA A 310 -2.76 8.61 -3.32
C ALA A 310 -1.49 9.44 -3.55
N ALA A 311 -0.35 9.02 -2.99
CA ALA A 311 0.92 9.71 -3.19
C ALA A 311 1.46 9.54 -4.61
N ARG A 312 1.50 8.30 -5.11
CA ARG A 312 2.06 7.95 -6.43
C ARG A 312 1.28 8.60 -7.58
N LEU A 313 -0.05 8.59 -7.50
CA LEU A 313 -0.93 9.02 -8.60
C LEU A 313 -1.52 10.42 -8.38
N GLY A 314 -1.15 11.10 -7.28
CA GLY A 314 -1.68 12.43 -6.96
C GLY A 314 -3.18 12.45 -6.69
N LEU A 315 -3.72 11.38 -6.09
CA LEU A 315 -5.15 11.22 -5.81
C LEU A 315 -5.51 11.67 -4.39
N ALA A 316 -6.79 12.00 -4.18
CA ALA A 316 -7.34 12.28 -2.86
C ALA A 316 -8.48 11.30 -2.52
N PRO A 317 -8.51 10.74 -1.29
CA PRO A 317 -9.63 9.89 -0.86
C PRO A 317 -10.94 10.68 -0.89
N ASP A 318 -12.04 10.08 -1.33
CA ASP A 318 -13.35 10.72 -1.29
C ASP A 318 -13.96 10.71 0.13
N ALA A 319 -15.11 11.36 0.30
CA ALA A 319 -15.77 11.44 1.60
C ALA A 319 -16.14 10.05 2.16
N THR A 320 -16.60 9.14 1.30
CA THR A 320 -16.94 7.76 1.67
C THR A 320 -15.71 7.00 2.13
N THR A 321 -14.59 7.13 1.41
CA THR A 321 -13.30 6.49 1.74
C THR A 321 -12.75 7.00 3.07
N ARG A 322 -12.81 8.32 3.33
CA ARG A 322 -12.41 8.88 4.62
C ARG A 322 -13.27 8.35 5.78
N ARG A 323 -14.58 8.21 5.58
CA ARG A 323 -15.49 7.61 6.58
C ARG A 323 -15.18 6.14 6.81
N ALA A 324 -14.98 5.37 5.75
CA ALA A 324 -14.57 3.97 5.84
C ALA A 324 -13.26 3.82 6.63
N GLN A 325 -12.28 4.72 6.40
CA GLN A 325 -11.02 4.71 7.13
C GLN A 325 -11.24 5.04 8.61
N THR A 326 -12.06 6.04 8.90
CA THR A 326 -12.41 6.43 10.28
C THR A 326 -13.07 5.27 11.03
N LEU A 327 -14.03 4.60 10.39
CA LEU A 327 -14.69 3.41 10.94
C LEU A 327 -13.66 2.31 11.24
N ALA A 328 -12.79 1.99 10.28
CA ALA A 328 -11.79 0.95 10.47
C ALA A 328 -10.82 1.27 11.61
N LEU A 329 -10.35 2.52 11.71
CA LEU A 329 -9.46 2.92 12.80
C LEU A 329 -10.15 2.89 14.17
N ALA A 330 -11.46 3.17 14.24
CA ALA A 330 -12.22 3.05 15.48
C ALA A 330 -12.31 1.60 15.98
N LEU A 331 -12.33 0.62 15.06
CA LEU A 331 -12.42 -0.82 15.36
C LEU A 331 -11.06 -1.48 15.67
N THR A 332 -9.97 -0.72 15.72
CA THR A 332 -8.66 -1.25 16.13
C THR A 332 -8.69 -1.76 17.60
N PRO A 333 -7.87 -2.76 17.98
CA PRO A 333 -6.94 -3.50 17.14
C PRO A 333 -7.66 -4.56 16.28
N TYR A 334 -6.96 -5.08 15.27
CA TYR A 334 -7.44 -6.18 14.43
C TYR A 334 -6.64 -7.46 14.72
N PRO A 335 -7.11 -8.35 15.63
CA PRO A 335 -6.36 -9.55 16.02
C PRO A 335 -6.09 -10.50 14.85
N ALA A 336 -7.02 -10.59 13.90
CA ALA A 336 -6.90 -11.49 12.75
C ALA A 336 -5.98 -10.97 11.63
N LEU A 337 -5.54 -9.70 11.69
CA LEU A 337 -4.57 -9.15 10.76
C LEU A 337 -3.15 -9.54 11.21
N SER A 338 -2.45 -10.35 10.42
CA SER A 338 -1.08 -10.75 10.78
C SER A 338 -0.08 -9.58 10.70
N GLY A 339 0.93 -9.59 11.57
CA GLY A 339 2.02 -8.60 11.54
C GLY A 339 2.83 -8.65 10.24
N GLN A 340 3.04 -9.85 9.70
CA GLN A 340 3.70 -10.05 8.40
C GLN A 340 3.02 -9.29 7.25
N ARG A 341 1.68 -9.21 7.24
CA ARG A 341 0.95 -8.43 6.24
C ARG A 341 1.16 -6.93 6.40
N LEU A 342 1.27 -6.43 7.63
CA LEU A 342 1.62 -5.04 7.89
C LEU A 342 3.06 -4.73 7.45
N VAL A 343 4.02 -5.61 7.78
CA VAL A 343 5.41 -5.45 7.37
C VAL A 343 5.54 -5.45 5.85
N ALA A 344 4.94 -6.41 5.14
CA ALA A 344 4.99 -6.46 3.68
C ALA A 344 4.44 -5.17 3.04
N GLU A 345 3.40 -4.57 3.63
CA GLU A 345 2.80 -3.33 3.13
C GLU A 345 3.62 -2.09 3.52
N LEU A 346 4.34 -2.12 4.66
CA LEU A 346 5.31 -1.10 5.04
C LEU A 346 6.58 -1.18 4.17
N GLU A 347 7.09 -2.37 3.87
CA GLU A 347 8.24 -2.55 2.95
C GLU A 347 7.93 -1.97 1.58
N ARG A 348 6.75 -2.28 1.03
CA ARG A 348 6.26 -1.66 -0.21
C ARG A 348 6.09 -0.14 -0.09
N THR A 349 5.71 0.35 1.09
CA THR A 349 5.59 1.80 1.35
C THR A 349 6.93 2.49 1.34
N VAL A 350 7.95 1.88 1.97
CA VAL A 350 9.30 2.44 2.03
C VAL A 350 10.03 2.33 0.69
N ALA A 351 9.63 1.38 -0.16
CA ALA A 351 10.13 1.26 -1.53
C ALA A 351 9.51 2.27 -2.52
N GLU A 352 8.51 3.07 -2.14
CA GLU A 352 7.97 4.13 -3.00
C GLU A 352 9.01 5.25 -3.19
N GLU A 353 9.07 5.80 -4.40
CA GLU A 353 9.93 6.95 -4.72
C GLU A 353 9.66 8.14 -3.80
N ARG A 354 8.39 8.34 -3.43
CA ARG A 354 7.92 9.42 -2.54
C ARG A 354 7.48 8.88 -1.18
N VAL A 355 8.35 8.11 -0.54
CA VAL A 355 8.09 7.49 0.78
C VAL A 355 7.63 8.52 1.82
N GLU A 356 8.22 9.72 1.83
CA GLU A 356 7.87 10.80 2.73
C GLU A 356 6.40 11.22 2.55
N ALA A 357 5.95 11.37 1.30
CA ALA A 357 4.57 11.74 1.00
C ALA A 357 3.58 10.66 1.47
N VAL A 358 3.95 9.37 1.36
CA VAL A 358 3.11 8.27 1.83
C VAL A 358 3.03 8.25 3.36
N LEU A 359 4.17 8.27 4.04
CA LEU A 359 4.22 8.22 5.51
C LEU A 359 3.57 9.44 6.15
N LEU A 360 3.69 10.64 5.56
CA LEU A 360 2.98 11.84 6.01
C LEU A 360 1.46 11.69 5.89
N ARG A 361 0.95 11.05 4.83
CA ARG A 361 -0.49 10.76 4.68
C ARG A 361 -0.96 9.73 5.71
N LEU A 362 -0.15 8.70 5.97
CA LEU A 362 -0.47 7.69 6.99
C LEU A 362 -0.53 8.32 8.39
N GLY A 363 0.47 9.14 8.74
CA GLY A 363 0.48 9.87 10.00
C GLY A 363 -0.69 10.84 10.13
N GLY A 364 -0.90 11.71 9.14
CA GLY A 364 -1.96 12.72 9.15
C GLY A 364 -3.38 12.17 9.15
N SER A 365 -3.59 10.94 8.67
CA SER A 365 -4.89 10.28 8.70
C SER A 365 -5.12 9.40 9.93
N GLY A 366 -4.13 9.30 10.82
CA GLY A 366 -4.18 8.43 12.01
C GLY A 366 -3.99 6.94 11.71
N ALA A 367 -3.59 6.58 10.49
CA ALA A 367 -3.40 5.18 10.07
C ALA A 367 -2.35 4.44 10.90
N LEU A 368 -1.39 5.16 11.48
CA LEU A 368 -0.35 4.58 12.35
C LEU A 368 -0.92 4.00 13.66
N ARG A 369 -2.21 4.26 13.98
CA ARG A 369 -2.94 3.56 15.06
C ARG A 369 -3.15 2.07 14.79
N LEU A 370 -2.88 1.59 13.58
CA LEU A 370 -2.82 0.16 13.26
C LEU A 370 -1.64 -0.54 13.95
N LEU A 371 -0.59 0.20 14.32
CA LEU A 371 0.55 -0.32 15.10
C LEU A 371 0.20 -0.43 16.58
N ASP A 372 -0.36 0.64 17.15
CA ASP A 372 -0.94 0.69 18.50
C ASP A 372 -1.96 1.84 18.57
N ARG A 373 -3.10 1.62 19.23
CA ARG A 373 -4.20 2.62 19.30
C ARG A 373 -3.76 3.95 19.95
N ARG A 374 -2.76 3.91 20.82
CA ARG A 374 -2.21 5.06 21.56
C ARG A 374 -1.18 5.84 20.74
N TYR A 375 -0.82 5.38 19.54
CA TYR A 375 0.15 6.04 18.67
C TYR A 375 -0.17 7.52 18.45
N ARG A 376 0.85 8.38 18.59
CA ARG A 376 0.75 9.83 18.39
C ARG A 376 1.60 10.28 17.21
N PHE A 377 0.99 10.91 16.22
CA PHE A 377 1.72 11.49 15.10
C PHE A 377 2.13 12.93 15.42
N THR A 378 3.42 13.15 15.69
CA THR A 378 3.92 14.43 16.20
C THR A 378 4.63 15.25 15.13
N ALA A 379 4.93 16.51 15.46
CA ALA A 379 5.75 17.37 14.61
C ALA A 379 7.18 16.81 14.44
N ALA A 380 7.74 16.13 15.45
CA ALA A 380 9.05 15.50 15.38
C ALA A 380 9.04 14.32 14.39
N THR A 381 8.05 13.42 14.50
CA THR A 381 7.87 12.32 13.52
C THR A 381 7.72 12.87 12.11
N ARG A 382 6.90 13.92 11.92
CA ARG A 382 6.73 14.59 10.63
C ARG A 382 8.06 15.07 10.03
N ARG A 383 8.91 15.74 10.82
CA ARG A 383 10.23 16.22 10.35
C ARG A 383 11.13 15.07 9.93
N ARG A 384 11.23 14.03 10.77
CA ARG A 384 12.05 12.84 10.48
C ARG A 384 11.59 12.10 9.22
N ILE A 385 10.28 12.04 8.97
CA ILE A 385 9.74 11.48 7.72
C ILE A 385 10.19 12.26 6.49
N VAL A 386 10.26 13.60 6.57
CA VAL A 386 10.71 14.45 5.45
C VAL A 386 12.18 14.21 5.13
N GLU A 387 13.01 13.95 6.14
CA GLU A 387 14.46 13.67 5.96
C GLU A 387 14.77 12.20 5.60
N LEU A 388 13.81 11.28 5.78
CA LEU A 388 14.01 9.86 5.52
C LEU A 388 14.54 9.54 4.10
N PRO A 389 14.03 10.14 3.00
CA PRO A 389 14.58 9.89 1.67
C PRO A 389 16.06 10.27 1.55
N ALA A 390 16.45 11.41 2.15
CA ALA A 390 17.83 11.88 2.15
C ALA A 390 18.74 10.93 2.94
N ALA A 391 18.29 10.44 4.10
CA ALA A 391 19.03 9.45 4.89
C ALA A 391 19.21 8.13 4.13
N LEU A 392 18.15 7.62 3.49
CA LEU A 392 18.22 6.41 2.68
C LEU A 392 19.15 6.58 1.46
N ALA A 393 19.19 7.78 0.86
CA ALA A 393 20.11 8.09 -0.22
C ALA A 393 21.56 8.15 0.28
N TRP A 394 21.79 8.81 1.42
CA TRP A 394 23.10 8.90 2.07
C TRP A 394 23.65 7.52 2.46
N THR A 395 22.84 6.63 3.04
CA THR A 395 23.30 5.27 3.37
C THR A 395 23.74 4.52 2.11
N ARG A 396 23.00 4.66 0.99
CA ARG A 396 23.37 4.01 -0.27
C ARG A 396 24.65 4.59 -0.87
N SER A 397 24.82 5.91 -0.88
CA SER A 397 26.01 6.55 -1.47
C SER A 397 27.30 6.21 -0.71
N HIS A 398 27.20 5.87 0.58
CA HIS A 398 28.32 5.47 1.43
C HIS A 398 28.45 3.94 1.59
N GLY A 399 27.72 3.15 0.79
CA GLY A 399 27.80 1.68 0.84
C GLY A 399 27.24 1.03 2.11
N LEU A 400 26.50 1.79 2.93
CA LEU A 400 25.89 1.30 4.17
C LEU A 400 24.62 0.50 3.83
N ARG A 401 24.67 -0.82 4.05
CA ARG A 401 23.55 -1.73 3.79
C ARG A 401 22.50 -1.70 4.91
N VAL A 402 21.83 -0.57 5.06
CA VAL A 402 20.71 -0.40 5.99
C VAL A 402 19.41 -0.86 5.33
N ALA A 403 18.69 -1.76 5.99
CA ALA A 403 17.36 -2.16 5.53
C ALA A 403 16.39 -0.96 5.65
N PRO A 404 15.76 -0.49 4.57
CA PRO A 404 14.92 0.71 4.62
C PRO A 404 13.77 0.61 5.63
N ILE A 405 13.19 -0.59 5.78
CA ILE A 405 12.12 -0.85 6.75
C ILE A 405 12.57 -0.67 8.20
N GLU A 406 13.83 -0.99 8.54
CA GLU A 406 14.35 -0.79 9.90
C GLU A 406 14.44 0.70 10.21
N LEU A 407 15.09 1.47 9.33
CA LEU A 407 15.20 2.92 9.52
C LEU A 407 13.83 3.62 9.55
N ALA A 408 12.92 3.25 8.65
CA ALA A 408 11.56 3.79 8.66
C ALA A 408 10.80 3.44 9.94
N THR A 409 10.98 2.24 10.49
CA THR A 409 10.35 1.84 11.75
C THR A 409 10.91 2.66 12.93
N VAL A 410 12.24 2.88 12.97
CA VAL A 410 12.85 3.78 13.97
C VAL A 410 12.26 5.19 13.86
N VAL A 411 12.20 5.76 12.65
CA VAL A 411 11.59 7.08 12.39
C VAL A 411 10.15 7.18 12.90
N LEU A 412 9.35 6.14 12.68
CA LEU A 412 7.94 6.12 13.09
C LEU A 412 7.76 5.96 14.60
N LEU A 413 8.66 5.27 15.29
CA LEU A 413 8.53 4.91 16.71
C LEU A 413 9.32 5.79 17.67
N ALA A 414 10.29 6.58 17.19
CA ALA A 414 11.22 7.34 18.01
C ALA A 414 10.60 8.40 18.94
N ASP A 415 9.37 8.84 18.68
CA ASP A 415 8.68 9.82 19.53
C ASP A 415 7.50 9.19 20.31
N GLN A 416 7.52 7.86 20.46
CA GLN A 416 6.52 7.11 21.19
C GLN A 416 7.03 6.70 22.56
N THR A 417 6.11 6.49 23.51
CA THR A 417 6.45 5.95 24.83
C THR A 417 6.95 4.51 24.72
N PRO A 418 7.81 4.03 25.64
CA PRO A 418 8.32 2.65 25.62
C PRO A 418 7.23 1.57 25.46
N ASP A 419 6.08 1.73 26.13
CA ASP A 419 4.95 0.79 26.01
C ASP A 419 4.34 0.73 24.60
N VAL A 420 4.35 1.85 23.87
CA VAL A 420 3.82 1.95 22.51
C VAL A 420 4.84 1.39 21.53
N VAL A 421 6.14 1.64 21.77
CA VAL A 421 7.24 1.04 21.00
C VAL A 421 7.17 -0.49 21.10
N GLY A 422 7.10 -1.04 22.31
CA GLY A 422 7.02 -2.48 22.54
C GLY A 422 5.82 -3.12 21.82
N ALA A 423 4.62 -2.58 22.04
CA ALA A 423 3.40 -3.06 21.39
C ALA A 423 3.44 -2.96 19.86
N ALA A 424 3.99 -1.87 19.31
CA ALA A 424 4.14 -1.71 17.87
C ALA A 424 5.14 -2.70 17.27
N LEU A 425 6.28 -2.95 17.93
CA LEU A 425 7.25 -3.93 17.47
C LEU A 425 6.69 -5.36 17.53
N ASP A 426 5.89 -5.68 18.56
CA ASP A 426 5.18 -6.96 18.66
C ASP A 426 4.17 -7.10 17.52
N ARG A 427 3.45 -6.01 17.23
CA ARG A 427 2.45 -5.95 16.17
C ARG A 427 3.03 -6.20 14.78
N LEU A 428 4.24 -5.73 14.52
CA LEU A 428 4.92 -5.86 13.23
C LEU A 428 5.45 -7.29 12.98
N ALA A 429 5.65 -8.12 14.00
CA ALA A 429 6.15 -9.49 13.84
C ALA A 429 7.45 -9.58 12.99
N LEU A 430 8.35 -8.60 13.17
CA LEU A 430 9.68 -8.60 12.57
C LEU A 430 10.52 -9.76 13.12
N ALA A 431 11.48 -10.26 12.32
CA ALA A 431 12.45 -11.23 12.80
C ALA A 431 13.26 -10.67 13.99
N SER A 432 13.77 -11.56 14.84
CA SER A 432 14.47 -11.20 16.10
C SER A 432 15.64 -10.23 15.89
N GLY A 433 16.44 -10.45 14.84
CA GLY A 433 17.57 -9.59 14.49
C GLY A 433 17.18 -8.13 14.18
N PRO A 434 16.36 -7.86 13.13
CA PRO A 434 15.85 -6.53 12.84
C PRO A 434 15.16 -5.86 14.03
N ARG A 435 14.34 -6.62 14.78
CA ARG A 435 13.65 -6.10 15.97
C ARG A 435 14.64 -5.61 17.02
N ALA A 436 15.67 -6.40 17.35
CA ALA A 436 16.68 -6.05 18.34
C ALA A 436 17.45 -4.78 17.91
N ARG A 437 17.84 -4.69 16.63
CA ARG A 437 18.51 -3.49 16.10
C ARG A 437 17.64 -2.24 16.20
N ILE A 438 16.36 -2.33 15.84
CA ILE A 438 15.42 -1.19 15.96
C ILE A 438 15.27 -0.75 17.42
N HIS A 439 15.17 -1.71 18.34
CA HIS A 439 15.04 -1.41 19.76
C HIS A 439 16.29 -0.67 20.29
N VAL A 440 17.48 -1.20 20.00
CA VAL A 440 18.75 -0.57 20.37
C VAL A 440 18.88 0.84 19.78
N ALA A 441 18.48 1.03 18.52
CA ALA A 441 18.51 2.35 17.87
C ALA A 441 17.61 3.37 18.59
N LEU A 442 16.41 2.94 19.00
CA LEU A 442 15.45 3.79 19.72
C LEU A 442 15.94 4.15 21.13
N GLU A 443 16.60 3.23 21.83
CA GLU A 443 17.22 3.51 23.14
C GLU A 443 18.42 4.45 22.99
N ALA A 444 19.32 4.16 22.04
CA ALA A 444 20.51 4.97 21.78
C ALA A 444 20.16 6.40 21.35
N ALA A 445 19.02 6.62 20.70
CA ALA A 445 18.52 7.94 20.31
C ALA A 445 18.51 8.96 21.45
N HIS A 446 18.28 8.51 22.68
CA HIS A 446 18.10 9.39 23.84
C HIS A 446 19.41 9.79 24.51
N THR A 447 20.46 8.95 24.41
CA THR A 447 21.69 9.11 25.20
C THR A 447 22.91 9.37 24.34
N LEU A 448 22.98 8.75 23.17
CA LEU A 448 24.16 8.76 22.31
C LEU A 448 24.44 10.13 21.68
N PRO A 449 23.44 10.93 21.23
CA PRO A 449 23.69 12.29 20.76
C PRO A 449 24.45 13.14 21.78
N GLY A 450 24.02 13.14 23.05
CA GLY A 450 24.70 13.88 24.12
C GLY A 450 26.13 13.39 24.33
N ALA A 451 26.32 12.08 24.48
CA ALA A 451 27.65 11.48 24.65
C ALA A 451 28.62 11.78 23.50
N LEU A 452 28.14 11.85 22.26
CA LEU A 452 28.94 12.22 21.09
C LEU A 452 29.38 13.70 21.12
N LEU A 453 28.51 14.58 21.59
CA LEU A 453 28.79 16.01 21.71
C LEU A 453 29.72 16.32 22.90
N ASP A 454 29.56 15.59 24.01
CA ASP A 454 30.39 15.72 25.21
C ASP A 454 31.81 15.16 25.01
N ALA A 455 31.96 14.18 24.11
CA ALA A 455 33.26 13.60 23.78
C ALA A 455 34.20 14.67 23.18
N SER A 456 35.33 14.88 23.86
CA SER A 456 36.31 15.92 23.52
C SER A 456 37.27 15.47 22.42
N ARG A 457 37.53 14.16 22.33
CA ARG A 457 38.48 13.56 21.41
C ARG A 457 37.80 12.82 20.26
N ALA A 458 38.47 12.75 19.13
CA ALA A 458 38.00 12.00 17.97
C ALA A 458 37.93 10.50 18.27
N SER A 459 38.93 9.96 18.99
CA SER A 459 38.95 8.55 19.40
C SER A 459 37.77 8.16 20.28
N GLU A 460 37.36 9.03 21.21
CA GLU A 460 36.20 8.84 22.09
C GLU A 460 34.91 8.73 21.27
N ARG A 461 34.68 9.66 20.34
CA ARG A 461 33.55 9.61 19.40
C ARG A 461 33.56 8.34 18.55
N ALA A 462 34.72 7.97 18.01
CA ALA A 462 34.86 6.74 17.22
C ALA A 462 34.62 5.47 18.03
N ARG A 463 34.94 5.44 19.34
CA ARG A 463 34.63 4.29 20.21
C ARG A 463 33.13 4.13 20.41
N LEU A 464 32.42 5.23 20.62
CA LEU A 464 30.96 5.23 20.79
C LEU A 464 30.19 4.68 19.57
N LEU A 465 30.78 4.80 18.36
CA LEU A 465 30.17 4.44 17.08
C LEU A 465 30.64 3.09 16.51
N ARG A 466 31.81 2.58 16.91
CA ARG A 466 32.49 1.43 16.29
C ARG A 466 31.69 0.12 16.27
N GLU A 467 30.98 -0.15 17.37
CA GLU A 467 30.24 -1.41 17.58
C GLU A 467 28.74 -1.26 17.30
N ARG A 468 28.33 -0.12 16.75
CA ARG A 468 26.93 0.17 16.47
C ARG A 468 26.47 -0.46 15.16
N ALA A 469 25.19 -0.81 15.11
CA ALA A 469 24.58 -1.29 13.89
C ALA A 469 24.48 -0.14 12.87
N LEU A 470 24.47 -0.47 11.58
CA LEU A 470 24.37 0.56 10.53
C LEU A 470 23.07 1.37 10.62
N VAL A 471 21.99 0.78 11.13
CA VAL A 471 20.73 1.49 11.37
C VAL A 471 20.87 2.55 12.47
N ASP A 472 21.73 2.34 13.47
CA ASP A 472 22.02 3.34 14.50
C ASP A 472 22.72 4.56 13.89
N LEU A 473 23.71 4.32 13.01
CA LEU A 473 24.42 5.40 12.32
C LEU A 473 23.48 6.20 11.41
N ALA A 474 22.65 5.50 10.63
CA ALA A 474 21.68 6.15 9.76
C ALA A 474 20.62 6.94 10.53
N TRP A 475 20.21 6.42 11.69
CA TRP A 475 19.30 7.10 12.60
C TRP A 475 19.93 8.38 13.18
N LEU A 476 21.16 8.30 13.71
CA LEU A 476 21.89 9.45 14.26
C LEU A 476 22.20 10.50 13.20
N TRP A 477 22.48 10.07 11.96
CA TRP A 477 22.63 10.98 10.83
C TRP A 477 21.32 11.73 10.52
N LEU A 478 20.19 11.03 10.65
CA LEU A 478 18.86 11.58 10.42
C LEU A 478 18.43 12.54 11.55
N GLU A 479 18.97 12.43 12.77
CA GLU A 479 18.58 13.29 13.89
C GLU A 479 18.66 14.79 13.53
N VAL A 480 17.47 15.39 13.52
CA VAL A 480 17.19 16.66 12.83
C VAL A 480 17.40 17.81 13.79
N ALA A 481 18.29 18.74 13.45
CA ALA A 481 18.30 20.06 14.07
C ALA A 481 17.01 20.83 13.72
N ALA A 482 16.59 21.81 14.53
CA ALA A 482 15.36 22.57 14.27
C ALA A 482 15.33 23.18 12.85
N PRO A 483 14.14 23.39 12.23
CA PRO A 483 14.06 23.95 10.87
C PRO A 483 14.84 25.25 10.72
N GLY A 484 15.69 25.33 9.69
CA GLY A 484 16.57 26.49 9.44
C GLY A 484 17.91 26.46 10.20
N ALA A 485 18.17 25.42 10.99
CA ALA A 485 19.47 25.20 11.63
C ALA A 485 20.48 24.55 10.68
N ARG A 486 21.77 24.74 10.97
CA ARG A 486 22.87 23.96 10.36
C ARG A 486 22.65 22.45 10.62
N PRO A 487 23.27 21.55 9.82
CA PRO A 487 23.34 20.14 10.18
C PRO A 487 23.67 19.97 11.67
N SER A 488 23.00 19.03 12.34
CA SER A 488 23.30 18.80 13.75
C SER A 488 24.78 18.42 13.89
N ALA A 489 25.45 18.89 14.92
CA ALA A 489 26.86 18.51 15.17
C ALA A 489 27.02 16.98 15.25
N VAL A 490 25.96 16.26 15.66
CA VAL A 490 25.88 14.80 15.60
C VAL A 490 25.99 14.30 14.15
N ARG A 491 25.24 14.87 13.20
CA ARG A 491 25.34 14.50 11.78
C ARG A 491 26.74 14.69 11.22
N GLU A 492 27.40 15.81 11.53
CA GLU A 492 28.79 16.04 11.12
C GLU A 492 29.75 14.98 11.69
N ILE A 493 29.55 14.58 12.96
CA ILE A 493 30.30 13.48 13.58
C ILE A 493 30.05 12.15 12.86
N ILE A 494 28.81 11.85 12.46
CA ILE A 494 28.51 10.60 11.73
C ILE A 494 29.14 10.63 10.34
N GLU A 495 29.06 11.74 9.62
CA GLU A 495 29.68 11.89 8.29
C GLU A 495 31.20 11.74 8.37
N TRP A 496 31.85 12.37 9.36
CA TRP A 496 33.26 12.16 9.66
C TRP A 496 33.58 10.69 9.92
N PHE A 497 32.82 10.03 10.82
CA PHE A 497 33.09 8.65 11.22
C PHE A 497 32.94 7.64 10.05
N VAL A 498 31.94 7.84 9.20
CA VAL A 498 31.72 7.00 8.01
C VAL A 498 32.78 7.26 6.93
N GLY A 499 33.28 8.50 6.83
CA GLY A 499 34.35 8.89 5.92
C GLY A 499 35.76 8.46 6.36
N LEU A 500 35.93 7.92 7.58
CA LEU A 500 37.23 7.46 8.06
C LEU A 500 37.77 6.31 7.21
N ASP A 501 38.96 6.49 6.63
CA ASP A 501 39.73 5.38 6.09
C ASP A 501 40.25 4.50 7.23
N ARG A 502 39.57 3.38 7.48
CA ARG A 502 39.94 2.43 8.53
C ARG A 502 41.20 1.63 8.20
N SER A 503 41.70 1.71 6.97
CA SER A 503 42.93 1.09 6.51
C SER A 503 44.15 2.01 6.60
N ALA A 504 43.94 3.30 6.88
CA ALA A 504 45.02 4.26 7.06
C ALA A 504 45.87 3.93 8.29
N GLY A 505 47.06 3.38 8.04
CA GLY A 505 48.02 3.00 9.06
C GLY A 505 49.32 2.47 8.50
N ALA A 506 50.45 2.87 9.08
CA ALA A 506 51.75 2.37 8.64
C ALA A 506 52.05 0.96 9.18
N LEU A 507 51.55 0.63 10.39
CA LEU A 507 51.63 -0.70 10.99
C LEU A 507 50.30 -1.47 10.87
N GLY A 508 50.38 -2.69 10.35
CA GLY A 508 49.32 -3.70 10.35
C GLY A 508 49.53 -4.77 11.43
N ALA A 509 48.70 -5.82 11.40
CA ALA A 509 48.74 -6.89 12.40
C ALA A 509 50.08 -7.63 12.44
N GLU A 510 50.67 -7.93 11.28
CA GLU A 510 51.97 -8.61 11.21
C GLU A 510 53.12 -7.74 11.71
N ASP A 511 53.09 -6.43 11.45
CA ASP A 511 54.11 -5.49 11.97
C ASP A 511 54.07 -5.44 13.50
N VAL A 512 52.86 -5.38 14.09
CA VAL A 512 52.68 -5.33 15.55
C VAL A 512 53.14 -6.64 16.21
N ILE A 513 52.95 -7.79 15.55
CA ILE A 513 53.48 -9.08 15.99
C ILE A 513 55.02 -9.11 15.91
N ALA A 514 55.60 -8.59 14.82
CA ALA A 514 57.05 -8.51 14.64
C ALA A 514 57.73 -7.63 15.70
N LEU A 515 57.01 -6.61 16.21
CA LEU A 515 57.45 -5.76 17.31
C LEU A 515 57.34 -6.41 18.69
N GLY A 516 56.83 -7.65 18.79
CA GLY A 516 56.81 -8.44 20.02
C GLY A 516 55.45 -8.53 20.73
N VAL A 517 54.35 -8.10 20.12
CA VAL A 517 53.02 -8.29 20.69
C VAL A 517 52.57 -9.76 20.51
N PRO A 518 52.14 -10.46 21.59
CA PRO A 518 51.68 -11.85 21.50
C PRO A 518 50.48 -12.02 20.56
N ARG A 519 50.50 -13.06 19.72
CA ARG A 519 49.38 -13.42 18.84
C ARG A 519 48.10 -13.65 19.65
N GLY A 520 46.97 -13.12 19.16
CA GLY A 520 45.66 -13.25 19.79
C GLY A 520 45.05 -11.90 20.19
N PRO A 521 44.24 -11.82 21.26
CA PRO A 521 43.51 -10.60 21.66
C PRO A 521 44.40 -9.38 21.92
N ALA A 522 45.67 -9.60 22.30
CA ALA A 522 46.65 -8.54 22.54
C ALA A 522 46.95 -7.73 21.27
N VAL A 523 47.03 -8.38 20.10
CA VAL A 523 47.21 -7.68 18.81
C VAL A 523 46.01 -6.77 18.51
N ALA A 524 44.79 -7.24 18.76
CA ALA A 524 43.59 -6.43 18.56
C ALA A 524 43.55 -5.21 19.48
N ARG A 525 43.97 -5.34 20.75
CA ARG A 525 44.09 -4.21 21.69
C ARG A 525 45.16 -3.21 21.24
N ALA A 526 46.33 -3.69 20.86
CA ALA A 526 47.42 -2.84 20.38
C ALA A 526 47.04 -2.06 19.11
N LEU A 527 46.39 -2.71 18.14
CA LEU A 527 45.88 -2.06 16.93
C LEU A 527 44.75 -1.06 17.24
N ALA A 528 43.92 -1.32 18.25
CA ALA A 528 42.89 -0.39 18.69
C ALA A 528 43.49 0.88 19.31
N GLU A 529 44.51 0.74 20.18
CA GLU A 529 45.23 1.88 20.77
C GLU A 529 45.95 2.70 19.69
N LEU A 530 46.63 2.06 18.74
CA LEU A 530 47.25 2.74 17.60
C LEU A 530 46.22 3.57 16.82
N ARG A 531 45.07 2.97 16.50
CA ARG A 531 44.00 3.66 15.77
C ARG A 531 43.48 4.86 16.55
N ASP A 532 43.26 4.73 17.85
CA ASP A 532 42.78 5.81 18.71
C ASP A 532 43.78 6.98 18.76
N ARG A 533 45.07 6.70 18.94
CA ARG A 533 46.13 7.72 18.96
C ARG A 533 46.31 8.42 17.62
N ARG A 534 46.14 7.72 16.50
CA ARG A 534 46.12 8.33 15.17
C ARG A 534 44.94 9.28 15.00
N LEU A 535 43.73 8.84 15.39
CA LEU A 535 42.53 9.67 15.29
C LEU A 535 42.65 10.96 16.11
N ASP A 536 43.34 10.90 17.24
CA ASP A 536 43.60 12.08 18.09
C ASP A 536 44.81 12.93 17.63
N GLY A 537 45.45 12.57 16.51
CA GLY A 537 46.61 13.30 15.95
C GLY A 537 47.90 13.16 16.77
N LEU A 538 47.97 12.19 17.70
CA LEU A 538 49.11 11.97 18.59
C LEU A 538 50.22 11.12 17.96
N VAL A 539 49.90 10.41 16.87
CA VAL A 539 50.82 9.54 16.14
C VAL A 539 50.53 9.70 14.65
N THR A 540 51.54 10.12 13.88
CA THR A 540 51.37 10.52 12.47
C THR A 540 52.27 9.76 11.49
N ASP A 541 53.28 9.04 11.97
CA ASP A 541 54.23 8.31 11.15
C ASP A 541 54.58 6.93 11.73
N ARG A 542 55.24 6.10 10.92
CA ARG A 542 55.60 4.72 11.28
C ARG A 542 56.49 4.65 12.53
N SER A 543 57.43 5.57 12.71
CA SER A 543 58.34 5.56 13.86
C SER A 543 57.59 5.82 15.16
N ALA A 544 56.69 6.80 15.15
CA ALA A 544 55.85 7.13 16.30
C ALA A 544 54.88 5.98 16.65
N GLU A 545 54.41 5.22 15.66
CA GLU A 545 53.63 4.01 15.86
C GLU A 545 54.44 2.89 16.51
N GLU A 546 55.66 2.62 16.02
CA GLU A 546 56.56 1.61 16.58
C GLU A 546 56.92 1.91 18.04
N ASP A 547 57.22 3.18 18.34
CA ASP A 547 57.51 3.65 19.70
C ASP A 547 56.30 3.50 20.64
N LEU A 548 55.09 3.77 20.14
CA LEU A 548 53.87 3.58 20.91
C LEU A 548 53.68 2.10 21.27
N ILE A 549 53.89 1.19 20.31
CA ILE A 549 53.78 -0.25 20.56
C ILE A 549 54.82 -0.73 21.56
N ARG A 550 56.09 -0.29 21.44
CA ARG A 550 57.14 -0.63 22.41
C ARG A 550 56.77 -0.15 23.83
N ARG A 551 56.23 1.06 23.97
CA ARG A 551 55.73 1.57 25.27
C ARG A 551 54.51 0.82 25.78
N TRP A 552 53.63 0.38 24.89
CA TRP A 552 52.44 -0.41 25.22
C TRP A 552 52.84 -1.78 25.79
N ILE A 553 53.82 -2.45 25.16
CA ILE A 553 54.40 -3.71 25.65
C ILE A 553 55.03 -3.51 27.04
N ALA A 554 55.82 -2.45 27.23
CA ALA A 554 56.50 -2.17 28.49
C ALA A 554 55.53 -1.89 29.67
N LYS A 555 54.28 -1.50 29.39
CA LYS A 555 53.24 -1.26 30.40
C LYS A 555 52.38 -2.49 30.73
N GLY A 556 52.66 -3.65 30.13
CA GLY A 556 51.98 -4.91 30.45
C GLY A 556 50.71 -5.21 29.63
N GLY A 557 50.43 -4.45 28.56
CA GLY A 557 49.52 -4.85 27.46
C GLY A 557 48.01 -4.82 27.71
#